data_AF-A0A377U1V2-F1
#
_entry.id   AF-A0A377U1V2-F1
#
_cell.length_a   1.000
_cell.length_b   1.000
_cell.length_c   1.000
_cell.angle_alpha   90.00
_cell.angle_beta   90.00
_cell.angle_gamma   90.00
#
_symmetry.space_group_name_H-M   'P 1'
#
loop_
_entity.id
_entity.type
_entity.pdbx_description
1 polymer ?
#
loop_
_entity_poly.entity_id
_entity_poly.type
_entity_poly.pdbx_seq_one_letter_code
_entity_poly.pdbx_strand_id
1 'polypeptide(L)' 'MQKFDTRTFQGLILTLQDYWARQGCTIVQPLDMEVGAGTSHR' A
#
# COMPACT_ATOMS: atom_id res chain seq x y z
N MET A 1 15.33 -8.45 -3.97
CA MET A 1 14.63 -7.34 -3.29
C MET A 1 14.48 -6.24 -4.33
N GLN A 2 13.26 -5.89 -4.73
CA GLN A 2 13.05 -4.79 -5.67
C GLN A 2 13.38 -3.47 -4.96
N LYS A 3 14.21 -2.64 -5.57
CA LYS A 3 14.66 -1.38 -4.98
C LYS A 3 13.85 -0.25 -5.62
N PHE A 4 12.78 0.18 -4.97
CA PHE A 4 11.93 1.28 -5.44
C PHE A 4 12.55 2.64 -5.09
N ASP A 5 12.36 3.65 -5.95
CA ASP A 5 12.77 5.02 -5.65
C ASP A 5 11.74 5.73 -4.75
N THR A 6 12.05 5.83 -3.45
CA THR A 6 11.19 6.46 -2.44
C THR A 6 11.03 7.97 -2.60
N ARG A 7 11.77 8.61 -3.51
CA ARG A 7 11.57 10.03 -3.85
C ARG A 7 10.38 10.24 -4.78
N THR A 8 9.88 9.18 -5.40
CA THR A 8 8.67 9.20 -6.22
C THR A 8 7.47 8.77 -5.40
N PHE A 9 6.29 9.33 -5.71
CA PHE A 9 5.04 8.95 -5.03
C PHE A 9 4.73 7.45 -5.21
N GLN A 10 4.87 6.94 -6.43
CA GLN A 10 4.69 5.52 -6.75
C GLN A 10 5.70 4.65 -5.99
N GLY A 11 6.98 5.03 -5.98
CA GLY A 11 8.01 4.26 -5.29
C GLY A 11 7.86 4.25 -3.78
N LEU A 12 7.34 5.33 -3.18
CA LEU A 12 6.94 5.35 -1.77
C LEU A 12 5.83 4.33 -1.49
N ILE A 13 4.76 4.32 -2.31
CA ILE A 13 3.65 3.36 -2.17
C ILE A 13 4.16 1.91 -2.29
N LEU A 14 4.95 1.61 -3.32
CA LEU A 14 5.50 0.27 -3.55
C LEU A 14 6.44 -0.19 -2.42
N THR A 15 7.20 0.73 -1.83
CA THR A 15 8.06 0.44 -0.67
C THR A 15 7.25 0.03 0.56
N LEU A 16 6.14 0.74 0.83
CA LEU A 16 5.24 0.40 1.94
C LEU A 16 4.53 -0.94 1.70
N GLN A 17 4.07 -1.20 0.47
CA GLN A 17 3.46 -2.49 0.11
C GLN A 17 4.44 -3.64 0.31
N ASP A 18 5.69 -3.52 -0.16
CA ASP A 18 6.71 -4.56 0.02
C ASP A 18 7.06 -4.79 1.50
N TYR A 19 7.19 -3.70 2.29
CA TYR A 19 7.45 -3.81 3.73
C TYR A 19 6.35 -4.61 4.44
N TRP A 20 5.08 -4.20 4.28
CA TRP A 20 3.96 -4.86 4.97
C TRP A 20 3.72 -6.29 4.49
N ALA A 21 3.94 -6.58 3.20
CA ALA A 21 3.91 -7.95 2.69
C ALA A 21 4.94 -8.85 3.40
N ARG A 22 6.16 -8.35 3.66
CA ARG A 22 7.18 -9.07 4.44
C ARG A 22 6.82 -9.24 5.91
N GLN A 23 6.01 -8.34 6.48
CA GLN A 23 5.46 -8.47 7.84
C GLN A 23 4.27 -9.44 7.91
N GLY A 24 3.87 -10.07 6.79
CA GLY A 24 2.76 -11.02 6.74
C GLY A 24 1.39 -10.38 6.51
N CYS A 25 1.32 -9.10 6.13
CA CYS A 25 0.07 -8.46 5.76
C CYS A 25 -0.33 -8.78 4.32
N THR A 26 -1.61 -9.03 4.09
CA THR A 26 -2.20 -9.09 2.74
C THR A 26 -2.34 -7.68 2.19
N ILE A 27 -1.81 -7.44 0.98
CA ILE A 27 -1.99 -6.17 0.27
C ILE A 27 -3.32 -6.20 -0.48
N VAL A 28 -4.25 -5.34 -0.06
CA VAL A 28 -5.60 -5.23 -0.64
C VAL A 28 -5.70 -4.03 -1.59
N GLN A 29 -6.61 -4.13 -2.56
CA GLN A 29 -6.88 -3.05 -3.49
C GLN A 29 -7.79 -1.99 -2.85
N PRO A 30 -7.77 -0.74 -3.36
CA PRO A 30 -8.73 0.28 -2.97
C PRO A 30 -10.18 -0.19 -3.15
N LEU A 31 -11.05 0.25 -2.25
CA LEU A 31 -12.47 -0.04 -2.32
C LEU A 31 -13.11 0.80 -3.43
N ASP A 32 -13.94 0.18 -4.27
CA ASP A 32 -14.67 0.87 -5.36
C ASP A 32 -15.95 1.54 -4.83
N MET A 33 -15.81 2.30 -3.75
CA MET A 33 -16.85 3.11 -3.13
C MET A 33 -16.21 4.35 -2.51
N GLU A 34 -16.91 5.48 -2.53
CA GLU A 34 -16.45 6.71 -1.89
C GLU A 34 -16.38 6.54 -0.37
N VAL A 35 -15.18 6.71 0.19
CA VAL A 35 -14.95 6.67 1.64
C VAL A 35 -13.95 7.77 2.02
N GLY A 36 -14.13 8.39 3.20
CA GLY A 36 -13.23 9.44 3.69
C GLY A 36 -11.91 8.91 4.28
N ALA A 37 -11.88 7.63 4.67
CA ALA A 37 -10.71 6.98 5.27
C ALA A 37 -10.76 5.45 5.09
N GLY A 38 -9.58 4.81 5.05
CA GLY A 38 -9.44 3.36 4.88
C GLY A 38 -10.05 2.52 6.01
N THR A 39 -10.31 3.10 7.19
CA THR A 39 -11.02 2.45 8.31
C THR A 39 -12.47 2.07 7.98
N SER A 40 -13.03 2.61 6.90
CA SER A 40 -14.35 2.23 6.39
C SER A 40 -14.33 0.92 5.59
N HIS A 41 -13.14 0.43 5.21
CA HIS A 41 -12.93 -0.87 4.59
C HIS A 41 -12.99 -1.94 5.70
N ARG A 42 -13.97 -2.84 5.64
CA ARG A 42 -14.12 -3.98 6.56
C ARG A 42 -13.78 -5.29 5.89
#